data_AF-A0A286DWH9-F1
#
_entry.id   AF-A0A286DWH9-F1
#
_cell.length_a   1.000
_cell.length_b   1.000
_cell.length_c   1.000
_cell.angle_alpha   90.00
_cell.angle_beta   90.00
_cell.angle_gamma   90.00
#
_symmetry.space_group_name_H-M   'P 1'
#
loop_
_entity.id
_entity.type
_entity.pdbx_description
1 polymer ?
#
loop_
_entity_poly.entity_id
_entity_poly.type
_entity_poly.pdbx_seq_one_letter_code
_entity_poly.pdbx_strand_id
1 'polypeptide(L)'
;MATYHTEIHTGGGGWQADEPLSISITNRGDVVPEDGAPSTGTTVTWSGDQGDASVTFFDDGNTFQGTARFPGEGPVGYRGQLAT
;
A
#
# COMPACT_ATOMS: atom_id res chain seq x y z
N MET A 1 12.28 -6.23 1.23
CA MET A 1 11.70 -4.86 1.33
C MET A 1 11.15 -4.49 -0.03
N ALA A 2 9.89 -4.07 -0.14
CA ALA A 2 9.26 -3.74 -1.42
C ALA A 2 8.88 -2.25 -1.49
N THR A 3 9.11 -1.62 -2.65
CA THR A 3 8.80 -0.21 -2.90
C THR A 3 7.76 -0.09 -4.01
N TYR A 4 6.75 0.74 -3.79
CA TYR A 4 5.64 0.95 -4.72
C TYR A 4 5.55 2.41 -5.15
N HIS A 5 5.31 2.65 -6.43
CA HIS A 5 4.79 3.93 -6.90
C HIS A 5 3.32 4.00 -6.53
N THR A 6 2.90 5.09 -5.89
CA THR A 6 1.55 5.17 -5.31
C THR A 6 0.76 6.34 -5.86
N GLU A 7 -0.55 6.20 -5.80
CA GLU A 7 -1.50 7.24 -6.18
C GLU A 7 -2.64 7.31 -5.16
N ILE A 8 -3.14 8.52 -4.93
CA ILE A 8 -4.29 8.82 -4.07
C ILE A 8 -5.48 9.32 -4.89
N HIS A 9 -6.68 9.09 -4.36
CA HIS A 9 -7.92 9.60 -4.94
C HIS A 9 -8.77 10.31 -3.87
N THR A 10 -8.74 11.64 -3.89
CA THR A 10 -9.56 12.51 -3.04
C THR A 10 -10.91 12.77 -3.72
N GLY A 11 -12.02 12.50 -3.04
CA GLY A 11 -13.38 12.52 -3.61
C GLY A 11 -13.71 13.77 -4.44
N GLY A 12 -13.50 13.69 -5.76
CA GLY A 12 -13.62 14.79 -6.71
C GLY A 12 -12.33 14.98 -7.53
N GLY A 13 -12.08 14.11 -8.51
CA GLY A 13 -10.87 14.14 -9.34
C GLY A 13 -10.57 12.79 -9.98
N GLY A 14 -9.43 12.68 -10.67
CA GLY A 14 -8.83 11.40 -11.06
C GLY A 14 -7.78 10.94 -10.04
N TRP A 15 -7.10 9.83 -10.30
CA TRP A 15 -5.94 9.41 -9.52
C TRP A 15 -4.80 10.43 -9.64
N GLN A 16 -4.15 10.73 -8.52
CA GLN A 16 -3.04 11.68 -8.44
C GLN A 16 -1.82 10.97 -7.86
N ALA A 17 -0.64 11.23 -8.42
CA ALA A 17 0.62 10.67 -7.91
C ALA A 17 0.87 11.07 -6.45
N ASP A 18 1.41 10.13 -5.68
CA ASP A 18 1.78 10.29 -4.28
C ASP A 18 3.24 9.82 -4.05
N GLU A 19 3.77 10.06 -2.86
CA GLU A 19 5.11 9.63 -2.49
C GLU A 19 5.24 8.09 -2.52
N PRO A 20 6.41 7.54 -2.91
CA PRO A 20 6.63 6.10 -2.92
C PRO A 20 6.47 5.48 -1.52
N LEU A 21 5.77 4.35 -1.45
CA LEU A 21 5.62 3.59 -0.21
C LEU A 21 6.64 2.46 -0.14
N SER A 22 7.44 2.44 0.93
CA SER A 22 8.32 1.31 1.26
C SER A 22 7.72 0.47 2.38
N ILE A 23 7.45 -0.81 2.09
CA ILE A 23 6.90 -1.76 3.07
C ILE A 23 7.99 -2.75 3.47
N SER A 24 8.25 -2.83 4.77
CA SER A 24 9.12 -3.83 5.39
C SER A 24 8.30 -4.62 6.42
N ILE A 25 7.97 -5.87 6.10
CA ILE A 25 7.28 -6.78 7.01
C ILE A 25 8.31 -7.80 7.49
N THR A 26 8.72 -7.69 8.75
CA THR A 26 9.65 -8.62 9.38
C THR A 26 8.86 -9.60 10.27
N ASN A 27 9.32 -10.85 10.39
CA ASN A 27 8.75 -11.94 11.22
C ASN A 27 7.55 -12.75 10.69
N ARG A 28 7.26 -12.77 9.38
CA ARG A 28 6.34 -13.77 8.79
C ARG A 28 6.85 -14.32 7.48
N GLY A 29 7.82 -15.23 7.53
CA GLY A 29 8.38 -15.92 6.36
C GLY A 29 7.35 -16.57 5.43
N ASP A 30 6.11 -16.77 5.89
CA ASP A 30 4.99 -17.30 5.09
C ASP A 30 4.13 -16.23 4.36
N VAL A 31 4.23 -14.94 4.72
CA VAL A 31 3.31 -13.90 4.19
C VAL A 31 4.01 -12.91 3.26
N VAL A 32 5.27 -12.57 3.52
CA VAL A 32 6.09 -11.74 2.63
C VAL A 32 7.52 -12.26 2.63
N PRO A 33 8.06 -12.73 1.50
CA PRO A 33 9.44 -13.14 1.41
C PRO A 33 10.37 -11.97 1.68
N GLU A 34 11.53 -12.22 2.29
CA GLU A 34 12.57 -11.21 2.53
C GLU A 34 12.97 -10.44 1.26
N ASP A 35 12.97 -11.14 0.12
CA ASP A 35 13.34 -10.65 -1.21
C ASP A 35 12.18 -10.62 -2.22
N GLY A 36 10.91 -10.61 -1.76
CA GLY A 36 9.75 -10.75 -2.65
C GLY A 36 8.57 -9.84 -2.31
N ALA A 37 7.66 -9.68 -3.26
CA ALA A 37 6.39 -9.02 -3.03
C ALA A 37 5.42 -9.93 -2.25
N PRO A 38 4.43 -9.37 -1.53
CA PRO A 38 3.41 -10.16 -0.85
C PRO A 38 2.61 -11.02 -1.83
N SER A 39 2.17 -12.21 -1.42
CA SER A 39 1.31 -13.04 -2.26
C SER A 39 -0.07 -12.40 -2.47
N THR A 40 -0.71 -12.71 -3.61
CA THR A 40 -2.09 -12.30 -3.92
C THR A 40 -3.04 -12.64 -2.77
N GLY A 41 -3.89 -11.68 -2.39
CA GLY A 41 -4.85 -11.80 -1.29
C GLY A 41 -4.26 -11.46 0.08
N THR A 42 -2.97 -11.19 0.19
CA THR A 42 -2.39 -10.65 1.42
C THR A 42 -2.99 -9.28 1.72
N THR A 43 -3.49 -9.09 2.95
CA THR A 43 -3.93 -7.78 3.45
C THR A 43 -2.95 -7.26 4.47
N VAL A 44 -2.56 -6.00 4.31
CA VAL A 44 -1.71 -5.26 5.24
C VAL A 44 -2.50 -4.07 5.78
N THR A 45 -2.51 -3.93 7.10
CA THR A 45 -3.14 -2.81 7.80
C THR A 45 -2.11 -2.18 8.72
N TRP A 46 -2.04 -0.84 8.72
CA TRP A 46 -1.22 -0.09 9.67
C TRP A 46 -2.00 1.09 10.24
N SER A 47 -1.55 1.58 11.40
CA SER A 47 -2.08 2.77 12.07
C SER A 47 -0.96 3.44 12.87
N GLY A 48 -0.87 4.76 12.78
CA GLY A 48 0.08 5.57 13.54
C GLY A 48 -0.17 7.07 13.38
N ASP A 49 0.68 7.89 14.00
CA ASP A 49 0.52 9.36 14.00
C ASP A 49 0.56 9.98 12.60
N GLN A 50 1.19 9.30 11.64
CA GLN A 50 1.29 9.71 10.23
C GLN A 50 0.16 9.16 9.35
N GLY A 51 -0.86 8.52 9.93
CA GLY A 51 -2.01 7.99 9.22
C GLY A 51 -2.22 6.49 9.43
N ASP A 52 -3.32 6.01 8.85
CA ASP A 52 -3.75 4.62 8.87
C ASP A 52 -4.17 4.17 7.48
N ALA A 53 -4.03 2.87 7.21
CA ALA A 53 -4.49 2.31 5.94
C ALA A 53 -4.72 0.81 6.02
N SER A 54 -5.49 0.31 5.05
CA SER A 54 -5.71 -1.11 4.81
C SER A 54 -5.64 -1.37 3.31
N VAL A 55 -4.70 -2.21 2.88
CA VAL A 55 -4.47 -2.56 1.47
C VAL A 55 -4.42 -4.06 1.25
N THR A 56 -4.92 -4.50 0.11
CA THR A 56 -4.86 -5.90 -0.34
C THR A 56 -4.01 -6.00 -1.60
N PHE A 57 -3.11 -6.98 -1.63
CA PHE A 57 -2.20 -7.25 -2.75
C PHE A 57 -2.85 -8.16 -3.80
N PHE A 58 -2.52 -7.92 -5.06
CA PHE A 58 -2.97 -8.67 -6.22
C PHE A 58 -1.79 -8.89 -7.18
N ASP A 59 -2.01 -9.70 -8.22
CA ASP A 59 -1.03 -9.94 -9.28
C ASP A 59 0.35 -10.36 -8.76
N ASP A 60 0.36 -11.28 -7.79
CA ASP A 60 1.55 -11.77 -7.09
C ASP A 60 2.36 -10.65 -6.42
N GLY A 61 1.63 -9.66 -5.89
CA GLY A 61 2.18 -8.53 -5.15
C GLY A 61 2.67 -7.38 -6.03
N ASN A 62 2.47 -7.46 -7.35
CA ASN A 62 2.80 -6.37 -8.27
C ASN A 62 1.87 -5.17 -8.12
N THR A 63 0.65 -5.37 -7.61
CA THR A 63 -0.30 -4.29 -7.36
C THR A 63 -0.93 -4.42 -5.98
N PHE A 64 -1.35 -3.29 -5.40
CA PHE A 64 -2.25 -3.28 -4.25
C PHE A 64 -3.35 -2.24 -4.40
N GLN A 65 -4.48 -2.45 -3.74
CA GLN A 65 -5.58 -1.49 -3.63
C GLN A 65 -6.17 -1.46 -2.23
N GLY A 66 -6.69 -0.32 -1.81
CA GLY A 66 -7.31 -0.16 -0.51
C GLY A 66 -7.69 1.28 -0.18
N THR A 67 -7.70 1.58 1.10
CA THR A 67 -7.97 2.93 1.62
C THR A 67 -6.88 3.37 2.57
N ALA A 68 -6.55 4.65 2.53
CA ALA A 68 -5.65 5.29 3.48
C ALA A 68 -6.31 6.55 4.06
N ARG A 69 -5.81 7.00 5.19
CA ARG A 69 -6.17 8.28 5.81
C ARG A 69 -4.91 8.93 6.35
N PHE A 70 -4.60 10.12 5.88
CA PHE A 70 -3.45 10.89 6.31
C PHE A 70 -3.84 12.00 7.30
N PRO A 71 -2.89 12.54 8.09
CA PRO A 71 -3.18 13.56 9.09
C PRO A 71 -3.83 14.80 8.47
N GLY A 72 -4.96 15.23 9.02
CA GLY A 72 -5.71 16.38 8.51
C GLY A 72 -6.60 16.07 7.29
N GLU A 73 -6.63 14.84 6.80
CA GLU A 73 -7.42 14.42 5.65
C GLU A 73 -8.56 13.45 5.99
N GLY A 74 -9.54 13.38 5.08
CA GLY A 74 -10.54 12.31 5.07
C GLY A 74 -9.99 11.01 4.46
N PRO A 75 -10.72 9.89 4.55
CA PRO A 75 -10.31 8.66 3.88
C PRO A 75 -10.21 8.85 2.36
N VAL A 76 -9.12 8.34 1.78
CA VAL A 76 -8.86 8.35 0.34
C VAL A 76 -8.72 6.94 -0.20
N GLY A 77 -9.03 6.77 -1.48
CA GLY A 77 -8.63 5.56 -2.21
C GLY A 77 -7.11 5.53 -2.37
N TYR A 78 -6.51 4.36 -2.18
CA TYR A 78 -5.06 4.20 -2.21
C TYR A 78 -4.68 2.97 -3.04
N ARG A 79 -3.73 3.14 -3.98
CA ARG A 79 -3.21 2.05 -4.80
C ARG A 79 -1.74 2.22 -5.08
N GLY A 80 -1.08 1.11 -5.39
CA GLY A 80 0.32 1.15 -5.80
C GLY A 80 0.69 0.03 -6.76
N GLN A 81 1.75 0.28 -7.52
CA GLN A 81 2.37 -0.66 -8.45
C GLN A 81 3.85 -0.84 -8.08
N LEU A 82 4.31 -2.08 -8.06
CA LEU A 82 5.69 -2.43 -7.70
C LEU A 82 6.67 -1.69 -8.63
N ALA A 83 7.66 -1.03 -8.04
CA ALA A 83 8.72 -0.38 -8.79
C ALA A 83 9.74 -1.43 -9.24
N THR A 84 10.01 -1.48 -10.56
CA THR A 84 11.07 -2.30 -11.18
C THR A 84 12.41 -1.59 -11.19
#